data_AF-A0A8K0ST38-F1
#
_entry.id   AF-A0A8K0ST38-F1
#
_cell.length_a   1.000
_cell.length_b   1.000
_cell.length_c   1.000
_cell.angle_alpha   90.00
_cell.angle_beta   90.00
_cell.angle_gamma   90.00
#
_symmetry.space_group_name_H-M   'P 1'
#
loop_
_entity.id
_entity.type
_entity.pdbx_description
1 polymer ?
#
loop_
_entity_poly.entity_id
_entity_poly.type
_entity_poly.pdbx_seq_one_letter_code
_entity_poly.pdbx_strand_id
1 'polypeptide(L)'
;MASSPSPSTSTSITDTDTDTTSISSPSPSPKAPLLTIPLELRLEIYSYLLSLPPYYKYEYRPSHVHPNLLLANRQINWEATPLLYASNTFLAHPTLLASFPRLRAWYMPIRVESVVPRIRRFHIQVQLDCDVPYDRRDVARAFSGIDELTIDLVQSMFMGSGYTNLRRFEAVRGVHRVTILGSTTGFDEYIAWLQKAMTSDPGAAIDDFHPLHPNWADHLTLAC
;
A
#
# COMPACT_ATOMS: atom_id res chain seq x y z
N MET A 1 -35.95 -40.87 80.14
CA MET A 1 -34.53 -40.77 80.54
C MET A 1 -34.11 -39.32 80.45
N ALA A 2 -33.87 -38.74 81.64
CA ALA A 2 -32.81 -37.80 81.98
C ALA A 2 -32.35 -36.69 80.99
N SER A 3 -32.61 -35.46 81.43
CA SER A 3 -31.59 -34.41 81.71
C SER A 3 -31.05 -33.51 80.59
N SER A 4 -31.39 -32.22 80.70
CA SER A 4 -30.55 -31.05 80.37
C SER A 4 -29.18 -31.13 81.08
N PRO A 5 -28.12 -30.34 80.73
CA PRO A 5 -28.13 -28.87 80.92
C PRO A 5 -27.24 -28.04 79.94
N SER A 6 -27.45 -26.72 79.96
CA SER A 6 -26.52 -25.69 79.47
C SER A 6 -25.33 -25.49 80.42
N PRO A 7 -24.30 -24.74 80.02
CA PRO A 7 -23.92 -23.60 80.85
C PRO A 7 -23.55 -22.31 80.08
N SER A 8 -23.76 -21.22 80.81
CA SER A 8 -23.48 -19.80 80.60
C SER A 8 -21.98 -19.43 80.51
N THR A 9 -21.65 -18.28 79.91
CA THR A 9 -21.00 -17.12 80.59
C THR A 9 -20.72 -15.95 79.62
N SER A 10 -21.12 -14.77 80.10
CA SER A 10 -20.80 -13.36 79.82
C SER A 10 -19.56 -13.00 78.97
N THR A 11 -19.65 -11.89 78.21
CA THR A 11 -18.90 -10.63 78.48
C THR A 11 -19.35 -9.54 77.48
N SER A 12 -19.71 -8.39 78.05
CA SER A 12 -20.00 -7.11 77.40
C SER A 12 -18.80 -6.56 76.63
N ILE A 13 -19.01 -5.72 75.62
CA ILE A 13 -18.29 -4.44 75.38
C ILE A 13 -18.99 -3.73 74.20
N THR A 14 -19.43 -2.51 74.49
CA THR A 14 -19.77 -1.43 73.56
C THR A 14 -18.59 -1.08 72.67
N ASP A 15 -18.81 -0.77 71.39
CA ASP A 15 -18.18 0.42 70.80
C ASP A 15 -18.89 0.82 69.49
N THR A 16 -19.35 2.06 69.51
CA THR A 16 -19.63 2.92 68.37
C THR A 16 -18.42 2.99 67.45
N ASP A 17 -18.59 2.81 66.14
CA ASP A 17 -17.83 3.62 65.19
C ASP A 17 -18.48 3.71 63.80
N THR A 18 -19.09 4.88 63.56
CA THR A 18 -18.81 5.78 62.45
C THR A 18 -18.35 5.17 61.12
N ASP A 19 -19.29 4.59 60.36
CA ASP A 19 -19.03 4.27 58.94
C ASP A 19 -19.22 5.53 58.08
N THR A 20 -18.16 6.36 58.03
CA THR A 20 -18.06 7.44 57.05
C THR A 20 -17.75 6.81 55.69
N THR A 21 -18.80 6.59 54.90
CA THR A 21 -18.71 6.21 53.48
C THR A 21 -17.90 7.26 52.73
N SER A 22 -16.61 6.99 52.55
CA SER A 22 -15.75 7.77 51.66
C SER A 22 -16.12 7.42 50.22
N ILE A 23 -16.79 8.37 49.57
CA ILE A 23 -17.04 8.38 48.13
C ILE A 23 -15.67 8.46 47.46
N SER A 24 -15.15 7.33 46.99
CA SER A 24 -13.94 7.28 46.20
C SER A 24 -14.19 7.95 44.86
N SER A 25 -13.50 9.06 44.62
CA SER A 25 -13.44 9.70 43.30
C SER A 25 -12.90 8.70 42.27
N PRO A 26 -13.51 8.57 41.07
CA PRO A 26 -12.99 7.67 40.05
C PRO A 26 -11.58 8.09 39.67
N SER A 27 -10.63 7.15 39.77
CA SER A 27 -9.26 7.36 39.33
C SER A 27 -9.26 7.76 37.85
N PRO A 28 -8.45 8.77 37.45
CA PRO A 28 -8.40 9.19 36.05
C PRO A 28 -7.93 8.00 35.22
N SER A 29 -8.72 7.62 34.21
CA SER A 29 -8.37 6.54 33.30
C SER A 29 -6.96 6.80 32.72
N PRO A 30 -6.09 5.78 32.69
CA PRO A 30 -4.73 5.96 32.20
C PRO A 30 -4.78 6.48 30.77
N LYS A 31 -4.22 7.68 30.55
CA LYS A 31 -4.09 8.27 29.22
C LYS A 31 -3.24 7.32 28.39
N ALA A 32 -3.68 6.98 27.18
CA ALA A 32 -2.90 6.15 26.27
C ALA A 32 -1.54 6.85 26.02
N PRO A 33 -0.42 6.28 26.49
CA PRO A 33 0.88 6.98 26.50
C PRO A 33 1.36 7.29 25.07
N LEU A 34 0.93 6.49 24.09
CA LEU A 34 1.19 6.74 22.68
C LEU A 34 0.49 7.99 22.16
N LEU A 35 -0.68 8.39 22.69
CA LEU A 35 -1.41 9.58 22.23
C LEU A 35 -0.97 10.85 22.95
N THR A 36 -0.13 10.74 23.99
CA THR A 36 0.43 11.89 24.70
C THR A 36 1.70 12.44 24.06
N ILE A 37 2.35 11.69 23.16
CA ILE A 37 3.50 12.16 22.41
C ILE A 37 3.08 13.05 21.21
N PRO A 38 3.92 14.01 20.78
CA PRO A 38 3.68 14.84 19.60
C PRO A 38 3.35 14.02 18.34
N LEU A 39 2.55 14.60 17.44
CA LEU A 39 2.10 13.95 16.21
C LEU A 39 3.27 13.43 15.37
N GLU A 40 4.34 14.20 15.28
CA GLU A 40 5.52 13.91 14.46
C GLU A 40 6.15 12.58 14.90
N LEU A 41 6.30 12.38 16.21
CA LEU A 41 6.85 11.15 16.77
C LEU A 41 5.88 9.97 16.59
N ARG A 42 4.57 10.21 16.61
CA ARG A 42 3.57 9.17 16.32
C ARG A 42 3.66 8.73 14.87
N LEU A 43 3.73 9.67 13.93
CA LEU A 43 3.92 9.37 12.50
C LEU A 43 5.23 8.63 12.25
N GLU A 44 6.31 8.99 12.94
CA GLU A 44 7.59 8.27 12.85
C GLU A 44 7.44 6.82 13.33
N ILE A 45 6.82 6.59 14.50
CA ILE A 45 6.53 5.24 15.00
C ILE A 45 5.67 4.45 13.99
N TYR A 46 4.64 5.07 13.42
CA TYR A 46 3.78 4.44 12.42
C TYR A 46 4.56 4.07 11.16
N SER A 47 5.53 4.89 10.74
CA SER A 47 6.37 4.62 9.58
C SER A 47 7.18 3.33 9.74
N TYR A 48 7.74 3.06 10.93
CA TYR A 48 8.46 1.81 11.21
C TYR A 48 7.56 0.56 11.16
N LEU A 49 6.24 0.72 11.36
CA LEU A 49 5.29 -0.39 11.43
C LEU A 49 4.51 -0.62 10.13
N LEU A 50 4.33 0.42 9.33
CA LEU A 50 3.42 0.42 8.18
C LEU A 50 4.12 0.68 6.85
N SER A 51 5.37 1.15 6.84
CA SER A 51 6.13 1.35 5.60
C SER A 51 7.02 0.15 5.31
N LEU A 52 7.03 -0.28 4.05
CA LEU A 52 7.96 -1.26 3.53
C LEU A 52 9.07 -0.56 2.74
N PRO A 53 10.26 -1.18 2.63
CA PRO A 53 11.27 -0.71 1.69
C PRO A 53 10.71 -0.71 0.26
N PRO A 54 11.32 0.03 -0.69
CA PRO A 54 10.94 -0.04 -2.10
C PRO A 54 10.84 -1.49 -2.60
N TYR A 55 9.91 -1.75 -3.52
CA TYR A 55 9.73 -3.11 -4.02
C TYR A 55 10.95 -3.56 -4.82
N TYR A 56 11.51 -4.70 -4.43
CA TYR A 56 12.54 -5.42 -5.19
C TYR A 56 12.06 -6.85 -5.43
N LYS A 57 12.11 -7.29 -6.68
CA LYS A 57 11.68 -8.64 -7.08
C LYS A 57 12.42 -9.76 -6.32
N TYR A 58 13.66 -9.50 -5.93
CA TYR A 58 14.56 -10.45 -5.28
C TYR A 58 14.80 -10.11 -3.80
N GLU A 59 13.74 -9.75 -3.06
CA GLU A 59 13.86 -9.45 -1.63
C GLU A 59 14.29 -10.71 -0.85
N TYR A 60 15.48 -10.68 -0.25
CA TYR A 60 16.06 -11.82 0.46
C TYR A 60 15.36 -12.15 1.79
N ARG A 61 14.64 -11.18 2.38
CA ARG A 61 13.89 -11.37 3.62
C ARG A 61 12.55 -10.65 3.52
N PRO A 62 11.41 -11.33 3.76
CA PRO A 62 10.13 -10.68 3.67
C PRO A 62 9.98 -9.63 4.78
N SER A 63 9.76 -8.38 4.36
CA SER A 63 9.37 -7.30 5.27
C SER A 63 7.84 -7.34 5.48
N HIS A 64 7.39 -7.13 6.71
CA HIS A 64 5.97 -7.18 7.07
C HIS A 64 5.48 -5.84 7.61
N VAL A 65 4.24 -5.49 7.26
CA VAL A 65 3.49 -4.40 7.88
C VAL A 65 2.59 -4.92 9.00
N HIS A 66 2.29 -4.05 9.96
CA HIS A 66 1.44 -4.34 11.11
C HIS A 66 0.13 -3.52 11.09
N PRO A 67 -0.82 -3.85 10.18
CA PRO A 67 -2.04 -3.05 9.98
C PRO A 67 -3.01 -3.11 11.16
N ASN A 68 -2.87 -4.07 12.07
CA ASN A 68 -3.69 -4.17 13.30
C ASN A 68 -3.60 -2.91 14.16
N LEU A 69 -2.54 -2.12 14.02
CA LEU A 69 -2.41 -0.79 14.61
C LEU A 69 -3.61 0.12 14.27
N LEU A 70 -4.12 0.03 13.03
CA LEU A 70 -5.26 0.83 12.56
C LEU A 70 -6.57 0.49 13.29
N LEU A 71 -6.63 -0.64 13.98
CA LEU A 71 -7.80 -1.08 14.75
C LEU A 71 -7.75 -0.59 16.20
N ALA A 72 -6.61 -0.08 16.67
CA ALA A 72 -6.44 0.28 18.08
C ALA A 72 -7.26 1.52 18.50
N ASN A 73 -7.33 2.55 17.65
CA ASN A 73 -8.02 3.80 17.95
C ASN A 73 -8.36 4.59 16.67
N ARG A 74 -9.44 5.38 16.68
CA ARG A 74 -9.86 6.24 15.55
C ARG A 74 -8.82 7.29 15.15
N GLN A 75 -8.14 7.90 16.12
CA GLN A 75 -7.08 8.87 15.85
C GLN A 75 -5.89 8.22 15.17
N ILE A 76 -5.41 7.08 15.69
CA ILE A 76 -4.34 6.29 15.08
C ILE A 76 -4.73 5.87 13.66
N ASN A 77 -5.97 5.39 13.48
CA ASN A 77 -6.49 5.02 12.17
C ASN A 77 -6.38 6.19 11.18
N TRP A 78 -6.87 7.38 11.56
CA TRP A 78 -6.87 8.54 10.68
C TRP A 78 -5.45 8.99 10.29
N GLU A 79 -4.53 9.02 11.24
CA GLU A 79 -3.15 9.47 11.03
C GLU A 79 -2.31 8.45 10.24
N ALA A 80 -2.51 7.15 10.50
CA ALA A 80 -1.66 6.10 9.98
C ALA A 80 -2.18 5.48 8.67
N THR A 81 -3.46 5.63 8.35
CA THR A 81 -4.05 5.14 7.08
C THR A 81 -3.32 5.68 5.84
N PRO A 82 -2.97 6.98 5.74
CA PRO A 82 -2.18 7.49 4.62
C PRO A 82 -0.80 6.85 4.53
N LEU A 83 -0.15 6.55 5.66
CA LEU A 83 1.17 5.90 5.66
C LEU A 83 1.08 4.48 5.08
N LEU A 84 0.05 3.72 5.44
CA LEU A 84 -0.12 2.37 4.90
C LEU A 84 -0.43 2.39 3.39
N TYR A 85 -1.39 3.19 2.94
CA TYR A 85 -1.90 3.07 1.57
C TYR A 85 -1.26 4.03 0.58
N ALA A 86 -0.95 5.26 0.99
CA ALA A 86 -0.35 6.23 0.08
C ALA A 86 1.17 6.02 0.00
N SER A 87 1.86 5.82 1.12
CA SER A 87 3.34 5.77 1.17
C SER A 87 3.97 4.50 0.63
N ASN A 88 3.26 3.37 0.64
CA ASN A 88 3.79 2.10 0.13
C ASN A 88 3.55 1.93 -1.37
N THR A 89 4.48 1.26 -2.05
CA THR A 89 4.30 0.78 -3.42
C THR A 89 3.52 -0.53 -3.44
N PHE A 90 2.40 -0.55 -4.15
CA PHE A 90 1.56 -1.73 -4.35
C PHE A 90 1.80 -2.38 -5.71
N LEU A 91 1.76 -3.70 -5.75
CA LEU A 91 1.76 -4.47 -6.97
C LEU A 91 0.39 -4.39 -7.64
N ALA A 92 0.34 -3.87 -8.85
CA ALA A 92 -0.80 -3.97 -9.72
C ALA A 92 -0.92 -5.40 -10.27
N HIS A 93 -2.15 -5.84 -10.53
CA HIS A 93 -2.38 -7.14 -11.13
C HIS A 93 -2.07 -7.08 -12.64
N PRO A 94 -1.37 -8.07 -13.23
CA PRO A 94 -0.99 -8.03 -14.65
C PRO A 94 -2.19 -8.06 -15.61
N THR A 95 -3.40 -8.38 -15.15
CA THR A 95 -4.63 -8.36 -15.96
C THR A 95 -5.62 -7.29 -15.49
N LEU A 96 -5.71 -7.05 -14.19
CA LEU A 96 -6.75 -6.20 -13.57
C LEU A 96 -6.21 -4.82 -13.21
N LEU A 97 -4.93 -4.55 -13.50
CA LEU A 97 -4.25 -3.29 -13.25
C LEU A 97 -4.38 -2.87 -11.78
N ALA A 98 -4.78 -1.62 -11.54
CA ALA A 98 -4.93 -1.04 -10.21
C ALA A 98 -6.18 -1.51 -9.44
N SER A 99 -7.12 -2.24 -10.07
CA SER A 99 -8.36 -2.66 -9.40
C SER A 99 -8.19 -3.83 -8.43
N PHE A 100 -7.05 -4.54 -8.48
CA PHE A 100 -6.76 -5.68 -7.61
C PHE A 100 -5.36 -5.60 -7.00
N PRO A 101 -5.07 -4.55 -6.21
CA PRO A 101 -3.73 -4.26 -5.74
C PRO A 101 -3.31 -5.20 -4.61
N ARG A 102 -2.01 -5.52 -4.57
CA ARG A 102 -1.38 -6.31 -3.50
C ARG A 102 -0.21 -5.54 -2.94
N LEU A 103 -0.02 -5.55 -1.62
CA LEU A 103 1.14 -4.87 -1.04
C LEU A 103 2.44 -5.58 -1.44
N ARG A 104 2.47 -6.91 -1.33
CA ARG A 104 3.55 -7.79 -1.82
C ARG A 104 2.94 -9.07 -2.36
N ALA A 105 3.76 -9.90 -3.03
CA ALA A 105 3.32 -11.16 -3.61
C ALA A 105 2.70 -12.12 -2.57
N TRP A 106 3.20 -12.10 -1.33
CA TRP A 106 2.70 -12.93 -0.22
C TRP A 106 1.50 -12.32 0.52
N TYR A 107 1.12 -11.07 0.26
CA TYR A 107 -0.09 -10.49 0.82
C TYR A 107 -1.31 -10.81 -0.05
N MET A 108 -2.46 -10.98 0.61
CA MET A 108 -3.72 -11.07 -0.11
C MET A 108 -4.04 -9.74 -0.81
N PRO A 109 -4.70 -9.80 -1.98
CA PRO A 109 -5.24 -8.61 -2.64
C PRO A 109 -6.15 -7.82 -1.73
N ILE A 110 -6.04 -6.49 -1.80
CA ILE A 110 -6.99 -5.58 -1.17
C ILE A 110 -8.27 -5.62 -1.99
N ARG A 111 -9.37 -6.01 -1.33
CA ARG A 111 -10.72 -6.07 -1.92
C ARG A 111 -11.61 -4.91 -1.49
N VAL A 112 -11.14 -4.09 -0.57
CA VAL A 112 -11.92 -2.98 0.00
C VAL A 112 -11.85 -1.80 -0.96
N GLU A 113 -12.94 -1.57 -1.70
CA GLU A 113 -13.00 -0.52 -2.73
C GLU A 113 -12.73 0.88 -2.17
N SER A 114 -13.14 1.18 -0.95
CA SER A 114 -12.90 2.50 -0.33
C SER A 114 -11.43 2.81 -0.06
N VAL A 115 -10.56 1.80 -0.10
CA VAL A 115 -9.13 1.93 0.13
C VAL A 115 -8.36 2.10 -1.17
N VAL A 116 -8.83 1.50 -2.27
CA VAL A 116 -8.11 1.51 -3.56
C VAL A 116 -7.78 2.93 -4.05
N PRO A 117 -8.67 3.94 -3.96
CA PRO A 117 -8.35 5.32 -4.34
C PRO A 117 -7.24 5.98 -3.50
N ARG A 118 -6.91 5.42 -2.32
CA ARG A 118 -5.84 5.93 -1.45
C ARG A 118 -4.46 5.41 -1.87
N ILE A 119 -4.42 4.39 -2.71
CA ILE A 119 -3.18 3.82 -3.23
C ILE A 119 -2.71 4.67 -4.39
N ARG A 120 -1.53 5.28 -4.24
CA ARG A 120 -0.99 6.24 -5.21
C ARG A 120 0.37 5.84 -5.77
N ARG A 121 0.93 4.71 -5.34
CA ARG A 121 2.22 4.21 -5.78
C ARG A 121 2.07 2.77 -6.26
N PHE A 122 2.36 2.52 -7.53
CA PHE A 122 2.17 1.22 -8.15
C PHE A 122 3.46 0.68 -8.79
N HIS A 123 3.57 -0.64 -8.78
CA HIS A 123 4.50 -1.41 -9.58
C HIS A 123 3.70 -2.41 -10.41
N ILE A 124 3.90 -2.43 -11.73
CA ILE A 124 3.26 -3.38 -12.64
C ILE A 124 4.32 -4.09 -13.47
N GLN A 125 4.12 -5.39 -13.67
CA GLN A 125 4.90 -6.16 -14.63
C GLN A 125 4.14 -6.24 -15.95
N VAL A 126 4.82 -5.95 -17.04
CA VAL A 126 4.28 -5.99 -18.40
C VAL A 126 5.09 -6.98 -19.21
N GLN A 127 4.42 -8.03 -19.70
CA GLN A 127 5.01 -8.97 -20.65
C GLN A 127 5.03 -8.31 -22.04
N LEU A 128 6.18 -8.33 -22.72
CA LEU A 128 6.34 -7.76 -24.06
C LEU A 128 5.97 -8.74 -25.17
N ASP A 129 6.08 -10.04 -24.89
CA ASP A 129 5.96 -11.16 -25.83
C ASP A 129 4.61 -11.91 -25.74
N CYS A 130 3.70 -11.46 -24.87
CA CYS A 130 2.38 -12.04 -24.68
C CYS A 130 1.27 -11.02 -24.94
N ASP A 131 0.12 -11.47 -25.43
CA ASP A 131 -1.06 -10.61 -25.52
C ASP A 131 -1.51 -10.14 -24.13
N VAL A 132 -1.81 -8.84 -24.03
CA VAL A 132 -2.32 -8.23 -22.81
C VAL A 132 -3.84 -8.04 -22.89
N PRO A 133 -4.59 -8.35 -21.81
CA PRO A 133 -6.06 -8.35 -21.83
C PRO A 133 -6.70 -6.97 -21.56
N TYR A 134 -5.93 -5.88 -21.63
CA TYR A 134 -6.38 -4.52 -21.33
C TYR A 134 -6.04 -3.56 -22.47
N ASP A 135 -6.86 -2.53 -22.63
CA ASP A 135 -6.66 -1.52 -23.64
C ASP A 135 -5.98 -0.25 -23.07
N ARG A 136 -5.76 0.74 -23.94
CA ARG A 136 -5.13 2.01 -23.58
C ARG A 136 -5.99 2.84 -22.59
N ARG A 137 -7.32 2.72 -22.67
CA ARG A 137 -8.26 3.46 -21.81
C ARG A 137 -8.27 2.87 -20.40
N ASP A 138 -8.19 1.55 -20.29
CA ASP A 138 -8.11 0.85 -19.01
C ASP A 138 -6.85 1.24 -18.24
N VAL A 139 -5.71 1.27 -18.92
CA VAL A 139 -4.42 1.68 -18.35
C VAL A 139 -4.41 3.15 -17.94
N ALA A 140 -4.94 4.04 -18.79
CA ALA A 140 -5.07 5.45 -18.46
C ALA A 140 -5.95 5.66 -17.21
N ARG A 141 -7.07 4.94 -17.11
CA ARG A 141 -7.96 5.00 -15.95
C ARG A 141 -7.30 4.47 -14.68
N ALA A 142 -6.50 3.42 -14.80
CA ALA A 142 -5.86 2.77 -13.66
C ALA A 142 -4.72 3.61 -13.06
N PHE A 143 -3.98 4.35 -13.89
CA PHE A 143 -2.70 4.92 -13.47
C PHE A 143 -2.51 6.43 -13.68
N SER A 144 -3.45 7.13 -14.31
CA SER A 144 -3.29 8.59 -14.44
C SER A 144 -3.45 9.29 -13.08
N GLY A 145 -2.65 10.33 -12.84
CA GLY A 145 -2.73 11.14 -11.62
C GLY A 145 -2.19 10.48 -10.34
N ILE A 146 -1.50 9.35 -10.45
CA ILE A 146 -0.87 8.67 -9.31
C ILE A 146 0.50 9.30 -8.99
N ASP A 147 1.00 9.08 -7.78
CA ASP A 147 2.28 9.66 -7.35
C ASP A 147 3.46 8.94 -8.01
N GLU A 148 3.41 7.61 -8.11
CA GLU A 148 4.54 6.83 -8.60
C GLU A 148 4.07 5.61 -9.39
N LEU A 149 4.67 5.38 -10.55
CA LEU A 149 4.45 4.19 -11.35
C LEU A 149 5.79 3.56 -11.75
N THR A 150 6.00 2.32 -11.36
CA THR A 150 7.10 1.48 -11.86
C THR A 150 6.54 0.46 -12.84
N ILE A 151 7.12 0.40 -14.04
CA ILE A 151 6.80 -0.59 -15.07
C ILE A 151 8.02 -1.51 -15.25
N ASP A 152 7.87 -2.78 -14.86
CA ASP A 152 8.86 -3.85 -15.04
C ASP A 152 8.57 -4.62 -16.33
N LEU A 153 9.44 -4.47 -17.33
CA LEU A 153 9.31 -5.12 -18.63
C LEU A 153 9.93 -6.50 -18.60
N VAL A 154 9.15 -7.51 -18.97
CA VAL A 154 9.60 -8.90 -19.03
C VAL A 154 9.31 -9.47 -20.41
N GLN A 155 10.21 -10.34 -20.87
CA GLN A 155 10.09 -11.14 -22.08
C GLN A 155 10.80 -12.47 -21.85
N SER A 156 10.41 -13.51 -22.58
CA SER A 156 10.99 -14.84 -22.47
C SER A 156 12.35 -14.95 -23.17
N MET A 157 12.52 -14.23 -24.29
CA MET A 157 13.74 -14.23 -25.11
C MET A 157 14.42 -12.86 -25.05
N PHE A 158 15.74 -12.83 -24.82
CA PHE A 158 16.49 -11.56 -24.84
C PHE A 158 16.39 -10.93 -26.22
N MET A 159 15.91 -9.68 -26.28
CA MET A 159 15.68 -9.00 -27.55
C MET A 159 14.80 -9.86 -28.47
N GLY A 160 13.65 -10.32 -27.96
CA GLY A 160 12.68 -11.09 -28.73
C GLY A 160 11.45 -10.30 -29.15
N SER A 161 11.19 -9.15 -28.49
CA SER A 161 9.99 -8.35 -28.70
C SER A 161 10.26 -6.86 -28.60
N GLY A 162 9.46 -6.08 -29.33
CA GLY A 162 9.49 -4.62 -29.27
C GLY A 162 8.60 -4.05 -28.16
N TYR A 163 8.29 -2.76 -28.26
CA TYR A 163 7.53 -2.00 -27.27
C TYR A 163 6.01 -1.96 -27.51
N THR A 164 5.47 -2.84 -28.36
CA THR A 164 4.06 -2.82 -28.78
C THR A 164 3.07 -2.80 -27.61
N ASN A 165 3.30 -3.62 -26.59
CA ASN A 165 2.45 -3.64 -25.39
C ASN A 165 2.57 -2.38 -24.54
N LEU A 166 3.72 -1.70 -24.55
CA LEU A 166 3.88 -0.43 -23.87
C LEU A 166 3.05 0.69 -24.49
N ARG A 167 2.62 0.56 -25.74
CA ARG A 167 1.71 1.53 -26.37
C ARG A 167 0.37 1.66 -25.63
N ARG A 168 0.01 0.68 -24.80
CA ARG A 168 -1.16 0.75 -23.91
C ARG A 168 -0.99 1.82 -22.82
N PHE A 169 0.23 2.22 -22.48
CA PHE A 169 0.50 3.24 -21.47
C PHE A 169 0.56 4.67 -22.02
N GLU A 170 0.51 4.85 -23.34
CA GLU A 170 0.67 6.16 -24.01
C GLU A 170 -0.39 7.21 -23.63
N ALA A 171 -1.54 6.82 -23.10
CA ALA A 171 -2.58 7.75 -22.65
C ALA A 171 -2.53 8.07 -21.15
N VAL A 172 -1.62 7.46 -20.38
CA VAL A 172 -1.45 7.76 -18.96
C VAL A 172 -0.84 9.16 -18.83
N ARG A 173 -1.40 9.99 -17.94
CA ARG A 173 -0.94 11.38 -17.71
C ARG A 173 -0.89 11.72 -16.23
N GLY A 174 -0.17 12.78 -15.88
CA GLY A 174 -0.13 13.35 -14.54
C GLY A 174 0.50 12.44 -13.49
N VAL A 175 1.37 11.51 -13.90
CA VAL A 175 2.11 10.67 -12.94
C VAL A 175 3.29 11.45 -12.42
N HIS A 176 3.42 11.62 -11.10
CA HIS A 176 4.49 12.46 -10.57
C HIS A 176 5.89 11.84 -10.76
N ARG A 177 6.03 10.51 -10.69
CA ARG A 177 7.28 9.81 -10.99
C ARG A 177 7.05 8.51 -11.74
N VAL A 178 7.77 8.33 -12.86
CA VAL A 178 7.69 7.12 -13.69
C VAL A 178 9.06 6.46 -13.83
N THR A 179 9.13 5.18 -13.46
CA THR A 179 10.33 4.35 -13.65
C THR A 179 10.00 3.19 -14.57
N ILE A 180 10.71 3.04 -15.67
CA ILE A 180 10.59 1.90 -16.58
C ILE A 180 11.91 1.13 -16.53
N LEU A 181 11.84 -0.18 -16.27
CA LEU A 181 13.01 -1.03 -16.04
C LEU A 181 12.79 -2.44 -16.63
N GLY A 182 13.83 -3.27 -16.60
CA GLY A 182 13.78 -4.64 -17.09
C GLY A 182 14.26 -4.72 -18.54
N SER A 183 13.48 -5.36 -19.40
CA SER A 183 13.79 -5.57 -20.82
C SER A 183 13.58 -4.31 -21.67
N THR A 184 14.44 -3.31 -21.50
CA THR A 184 14.34 -1.98 -22.14
C THR A 184 15.20 -1.84 -23.40
N THR A 185 16.19 -2.71 -23.58
CA THR A 185 17.18 -2.61 -24.64
C THR A 185 16.54 -2.58 -26.02
N GLY A 186 16.96 -1.61 -26.85
CA GLY A 186 16.58 -1.55 -28.27
C GLY A 186 15.39 -0.65 -28.57
N PHE A 187 14.81 0.01 -27.56
CA PHE A 187 13.79 1.04 -27.72
C PHE A 187 13.87 2.10 -26.62
N ASP A 188 15.08 2.42 -26.20
CA ASP A 188 15.38 3.37 -25.13
C ASP A 188 14.83 4.78 -25.42
N GLU A 189 14.84 5.22 -26.69
CA GLU A 189 14.23 6.49 -27.12
C GLU A 189 12.71 6.51 -26.87
N TYR A 190 12.03 5.40 -27.15
CA TYR A 190 10.59 5.27 -26.89
C TYR A 190 10.29 5.31 -25.39
N ILE A 191 11.14 4.68 -24.57
CA ILE A 191 11.01 4.73 -23.10
C ILE A 191 11.15 6.16 -22.58
N ALA A 192 12.18 6.89 -23.04
CA ALA A 192 12.40 8.27 -22.63
C ALA A 192 11.22 9.17 -23.03
N TRP A 193 10.70 9.01 -24.26
CA TRP A 193 9.49 9.70 -24.70
C TRP A 193 8.28 9.31 -23.84
N LEU A 194 8.07 8.03 -23.55
CA LEU A 194 6.92 7.55 -22.79
C LEU A 194 6.96 8.07 -21.34
N GLN A 195 8.13 8.08 -20.69
CA GLN A 195 8.29 8.67 -19.35
C GLN A 195 7.92 10.16 -19.34
N LYS A 196 8.36 10.92 -20.35
CA LYS A 196 7.98 12.33 -20.51
C LYS A 196 6.47 12.45 -20.76
N ALA A 197 5.91 11.58 -21.59
CA ALA A 197 4.49 11.59 -21.90
C ALA A 197 3.64 11.36 -20.65
N MET A 198 4.02 10.39 -19.82
CA MET A 198 3.28 10.01 -18.61
C MET A 198 3.39 11.01 -17.46
N THR A 199 4.50 11.75 -17.38
CA THR A 199 4.72 12.80 -16.36
C THR A 199 4.13 14.15 -16.74
N SER A 200 3.73 14.35 -18.00
CA SER A 200 3.06 15.57 -18.44
C SER A 200 1.68 15.76 -17.81
N ASP A 201 1.21 17.01 -17.80
CA ASP A 201 -0.10 17.36 -17.24
C ASP A 201 -1.26 16.66 -17.95
N PRO A 202 -2.37 16.39 -17.23
CA PRO A 202 -3.59 15.89 -17.84
C PRO A 202 -4.07 16.81 -18.98
N GLY A 203 -4.25 16.25 -20.18
CA GLY A 203 -4.70 16.98 -21.36
C GLY A 203 -3.59 17.71 -22.14
N ALA A 204 -2.33 17.61 -21.72
CA ALA A 204 -1.21 18.13 -22.50
C ALA A 204 -1.13 17.45 -23.88
N ALA A 205 -0.97 18.26 -24.93
CA ALA A 205 -0.69 17.77 -26.27
C ALA A 205 0.75 17.23 -26.31
N ILE A 206 0.89 15.95 -26.64
CA ILE A 206 2.18 15.29 -26.81
C ILE A 206 2.20 14.72 -28.19
N ASP A 207 3.25 15.06 -28.94
CA ASP A 207 3.46 14.53 -30.28
C ASP A 207 3.62 13.01 -30.22
N ASP A 208 3.05 12.34 -31.21
CA ASP A 208 3.19 10.90 -31.38
C ASP A 208 4.68 10.53 -31.50
N PHE A 209 5.06 9.38 -30.95
CA PHE A 209 6.43 8.92 -31.05
C PHE A 209 6.74 8.52 -32.49
N HIS A 210 7.75 9.18 -33.07
CA HIS A 210 8.33 8.81 -34.35
C HIS A 210 9.76 8.31 -34.11
N PRO A 211 10.05 7.02 -34.37
CA PRO A 211 11.39 6.50 -34.17
C PRO A 211 12.38 7.18 -35.10
N LEU A 212 13.51 7.67 -34.57
CA LEU A 212 14.58 8.25 -35.38
C LEU A 212 15.32 7.18 -36.19
N HIS A 213 15.33 5.95 -35.67
CA HIS A 213 15.94 4.79 -36.29
C HIS A 213 14.95 3.62 -36.34
N PRO A 214 14.90 2.84 -37.45
CA PRO A 214 14.09 1.63 -37.52
C PRO A 214 14.41 0.72 -36.33
N ASN A 215 13.39 0.31 -35.59
CA ASN A 215 13.59 -0.64 -34.51
C ASN A 215 14.01 -1.98 -35.12
N TRP A 216 15.12 -2.54 -34.65
CA TRP A 216 15.62 -3.84 -35.12
C TRP A 216 14.55 -4.94 -34.98
N ALA A 217 13.66 -4.83 -33.99
CA ALA A 217 12.56 -5.79 -33.76
C ALA A 217 11.44 -5.72 -34.81
N ASP A 218 11.27 -4.59 -35.52
CA ASP A 218 10.27 -4.45 -36.58
C ASP A 218 10.61 -5.38 -37.77
N HIS A 219 11.89 -5.75 -37.91
CA HIS A 219 12.34 -6.74 -38.90
C HIS A 219 11.98 -8.20 -38.54
N LEU A 220 11.71 -8.50 -37.26
CA LEU A 220 11.37 -9.86 -36.83
C LEU A 220 9.88 -10.16 -36.92
N THR A 221 9.01 -9.14 -36.85
CA THR A 221 7.56 -9.29 -37.02
C THR A 221 7.12 -9.61 -38.45
N LEU A 222 8.02 -9.52 -39.44
CA LEU A 222 7.75 -9.86 -40.84
C LEU A 222 8.15 -11.30 -41.22
N ALA A 223 8.61 -12.11 -40.28
CA ALA A 223 9.11 -13.47 -40.53
C ALA A 223 8.21 -14.60 -39.98
N CYS A 224 6.94 -14.31 -39.64
CA CYS A 224 5.95 -15.31 -39.23
C CYS A 224 4.66 -15.16 -40.04
#